data_AF-A0A7W0NP68-F1
#
_entry.id   AF-A0A7W0NP68-F1
#
_cell.length_a   1.000
_cell.length_b   1.000
_cell.length_c   1.000
_cell.angle_alpha   90.00
_cell.angle_beta   90.00
_cell.angle_gamma   90.00
#
_symmetry.space_group_name_H-M   'P 1'
#
loop_
_entity.id
_entity.type
_entity.pdbx_description
1 polymer ?
#
loop_
_entity_poly.entity_id
_entity_poly.type
_entity_poly.pdbx_seq_one_letter_code
_entity_poly.pdbx_strand_id
1 'polypeptide(L)'
;MGIVTRRGLIRRLGAGALGGAAVLGGRNLALAQEHADMTGGQHSDMGHGARSLGAVGTVDHARNGFDPTKILTDFDPGEISSDRSGRTVHEYDFLAVDKEIEVAPGVFFPAWTYNGRVPAPTIRVTEGDRIRIKLVNASAHNHTIHTHGIHPARMDGVPGAGEVPPGEEFVYDFIAEPFGTHLYHCHSLPLAQHIHRGLYGALIIDPKKGRPDAHEMVMVMNAFDTNFDGANEVYAINTVAFHFMNDPIEIKAGELQRAHVINITEFDPLNSIHIHANFFHLYRT
;
A
#
# COMPACT_ATOMS: atom_id res chain seq x y z
N MET A 1 -19.89 39.90 -13.96
CA MET A 1 -19.99 40.10 -12.49
C MET A 1 -20.26 38.74 -11.87
N GLY A 2 -19.42 38.09 -11.09
CA GLY A 2 -18.03 38.26 -10.68
C GLY A 2 -17.63 36.91 -10.08
N ILE A 3 -16.46 36.40 -10.45
CA ILE A 3 -15.92 35.09 -10.08
C ILE A 3 -15.53 35.11 -8.59
N VAL A 4 -15.98 34.11 -7.82
CA VAL A 4 -15.55 33.90 -6.43
C VAL A 4 -14.45 32.85 -6.44
N THR A 5 -13.20 33.28 -6.27
CA THR A 5 -12.04 32.41 -6.10
C THR A 5 -11.79 32.10 -4.62
N ARG A 6 -11.56 30.82 -4.32
CA ARG A 6 -11.22 30.30 -2.99
C ARG A 6 -9.79 30.70 -2.60
N ARG A 7 -9.64 31.83 -1.92
CA ARG A 7 -8.46 32.13 -1.08
C ARG A 7 -8.94 32.68 0.24
N GLY A 8 -8.82 31.89 1.30
CA GLY A 8 -9.09 32.38 2.65
C GLY A 8 -9.36 31.29 3.66
N LEU A 9 -8.36 30.45 3.99
CA LEU A 9 -8.42 29.70 5.24
C LEU A 9 -7.04 29.19 5.74
N ILE A 10 -6.04 30.06 5.93
CA ILE A 10 -4.94 29.76 6.88
C ILE A 10 -4.50 31.06 7.56
N ARG A 11 -5.10 31.34 8.73
CA ARG A 11 -4.52 32.25 9.73
C ARG A 11 -5.19 32.05 11.09
N ARG A 12 -4.58 31.21 11.93
CA ARG A 12 -4.70 31.04 13.40
C ARG A 12 -4.04 29.69 13.67
N LEU A 13 -2.79 29.63 14.12
CA LEU A 13 -2.40 29.87 15.51
C LEU A 13 -0.96 30.39 15.56
N GLY A 14 -0.78 31.57 16.16
CA GLY A 14 0.51 32.09 16.54
C GLY A 14 0.75 31.89 18.04
N ALA A 15 1.97 31.43 18.35
CA ALA A 15 2.85 31.82 19.45
C ALA A 15 2.33 32.00 20.89
N GLY A 16 2.97 31.26 21.81
CA GLY A 16 3.07 31.50 23.26
C GLY A 16 3.30 30.16 23.98
N ALA A 17 4.28 29.92 24.84
CA ALA A 17 5.26 30.75 25.52
C ALA A 17 6.47 29.89 25.97
N LEU A 18 7.58 30.56 26.26
CA LEU A 18 8.80 30.06 26.90
C LEU A 18 8.57 29.64 28.37
N GLY A 19 9.33 28.63 28.83
CA GLY A 19 9.84 28.59 30.21
C GLY A 19 9.72 27.25 30.95
N GLY A 20 10.87 26.74 31.45
CA GLY A 20 10.90 25.88 32.64
C GLY A 20 11.71 24.59 32.51
N ALA A 21 13.01 24.66 32.80
CA ALA A 21 13.85 23.50 33.07
C ALA A 21 13.60 22.95 34.49
N ALA A 22 13.46 21.62 34.64
CA ALA A 22 13.54 20.94 35.94
C ALA A 22 14.06 19.50 35.81
N VAL A 23 15.32 19.33 36.23
CA VAL A 23 15.93 18.19 36.94
C VAL A 23 15.44 16.76 36.62
N LEU A 24 16.27 16.02 35.87
CA LEU A 24 16.29 14.55 35.85
C LEU A 24 17.32 14.04 36.87
N GLY A 25 16.84 13.48 37.99
CA GLY A 25 17.62 12.76 38.99
C GLY A 25 17.06 11.36 39.16
N GLY A 26 17.89 10.35 38.86
CA GLY A 26 17.46 9.00 38.55
C GLY A 26 16.87 8.17 39.70
N ARG A 27 16.13 7.13 39.30
CA ARG A 27 15.91 5.92 40.09
C ARG A 27 16.03 4.70 39.19
N ASN A 28 16.96 3.83 39.58
CA ASN A 28 17.23 2.54 38.94
C ASN A 28 16.00 1.62 39.03
N LEU A 29 15.69 1.01 37.89
CA LEU A 29 14.79 -0.14 37.77
C LEU A 29 15.46 -1.36 38.41
N ALA A 30 14.77 -2.00 39.34
CA ALA A 30 15.03 -3.37 39.75
C ALA A 30 13.74 -4.15 39.52
N LEU A 31 13.67 -4.90 38.42
CA LEU A 31 12.64 -5.90 38.21
C LEU A 31 13.24 -7.25 38.59
N ALA A 32 12.77 -7.78 39.72
CA ALA A 32 13.08 -9.12 40.18
C ALA A 32 12.35 -10.14 39.29
N GLN A 33 13.09 -11.16 38.86
CA GLN A 33 12.60 -12.29 38.09
C GLN A 33 12.24 -13.40 39.08
N GLU A 34 10.95 -13.62 39.32
CA GLU A 34 10.47 -14.79 40.06
C GLU A 34 10.23 -15.96 39.10
N HIS A 35 11.01 -17.02 39.30
CA HIS A 35 10.74 -18.35 38.78
C HIS A 35 9.77 -19.04 39.75
N ALA A 36 8.55 -19.34 39.30
CA ALA A 36 7.65 -20.24 40.00
C ALA A 36 7.47 -21.51 39.15
N ASP A 37 8.03 -22.60 39.65
CA ASP A 37 7.81 -23.96 39.20
C ASP A 37 6.66 -24.53 40.02
N MET A 38 5.56 -24.98 39.39
CA MET A 38 4.52 -25.78 40.06
C MET A 38 3.84 -26.73 39.07
N THR A 39 4.15 -28.01 39.30
CA THR A 39 3.46 -29.21 38.86
C THR A 39 2.03 -29.32 39.44
N GLY A 40 1.12 -29.99 38.72
CA GLY A 40 -0.10 -30.58 39.30
C GLY A 40 -1.33 -30.41 38.43
N GLY A 41 -1.88 -31.52 37.91
CA GLY A 41 -2.84 -31.52 36.82
C GLY A 41 -4.31 -31.39 37.20
N GLN A 42 -5.16 -31.30 36.18
CA GLN A 42 -6.38 -32.10 36.01
C GLN A 42 -6.99 -31.79 34.64
N HIS A 43 -7.25 -32.85 33.88
CA HIS A 43 -7.98 -32.79 32.63
C HIS A 43 -9.43 -32.34 32.89
N SER A 44 -9.87 -31.31 32.18
CA SER A 44 -11.28 -31.14 31.86
C SER A 44 -11.41 -30.85 30.36
N ASP A 45 -12.38 -31.53 29.79
CA ASP A 45 -12.74 -31.68 28.40
C ASP A 45 -12.87 -30.34 27.64
N MET A 46 -12.02 -30.13 26.63
CA MET A 46 -12.11 -29.04 25.67
C MET A 46 -11.94 -29.65 24.28
N GLY A 47 -13.05 -29.70 23.54
CA GLY A 47 -13.18 -30.42 22.28
C GLY A 47 -12.08 -30.11 21.27
N HIS A 48 -11.81 -31.12 20.43
CA HIS A 48 -10.93 -31.04 19.28
C HIS A 48 -11.49 -30.08 18.21
N GLY A 49 -11.48 -28.78 18.49
CA GLY A 49 -11.53 -27.75 17.47
C GLY A 49 -10.15 -27.66 16.84
N ALA A 50 -10.05 -27.91 15.54
CA ALA A 50 -8.86 -27.60 14.77
C ALA A 50 -8.38 -26.20 15.16
N ARG A 51 -7.16 -26.07 15.67
CA ARG A 51 -6.55 -24.75 15.89
C ARG A 51 -6.53 -24.08 14.52
N SER A 52 -7.44 -23.13 14.30
CA SER A 52 -7.50 -22.36 13.07
C SER A 52 -6.13 -21.74 12.88
N LEU A 53 -5.43 -22.11 11.80
CA LEU A 53 -4.28 -21.36 11.35
C LEU A 53 -4.78 -19.94 11.06
N GLY A 54 -4.21 -18.90 11.68
CA GLY A 54 -4.63 -17.51 11.47
C GLY A 54 -4.53 -16.63 12.71
N ALA A 55 -4.72 -15.33 12.52
CA ALA A 55 -4.83 -14.37 13.61
C ALA A 55 -6.18 -14.53 14.34
N VAL A 56 -6.18 -14.26 15.65
CA VAL A 56 -7.41 -14.22 16.45
C VAL A 56 -8.02 -12.82 16.34
N GLY A 57 -9.26 -12.74 15.85
CA GLY A 57 -9.99 -11.48 15.64
C GLY A 57 -9.97 -10.99 14.19
N THR A 58 -10.53 -9.80 13.97
CA THR A 58 -10.63 -9.16 12.64
C THR A 58 -10.22 -7.70 12.73
N VAL A 59 -9.67 -7.16 11.64
CA VAL A 59 -9.38 -5.72 11.52
C VAL A 59 -10.68 -4.96 11.24
N ASP A 60 -10.83 -3.79 11.86
CA ASP A 60 -11.92 -2.87 11.52
C ASP A 60 -11.53 -2.05 10.28
N HIS A 61 -12.00 -2.47 9.10
CA HIS A 61 -11.70 -1.82 7.83
C HIS A 61 -12.24 -0.39 7.74
N ALA A 62 -13.34 -0.06 8.42
CA ALA A 62 -13.87 1.30 8.43
C ALA A 62 -12.92 2.23 9.19
N ARG A 63 -12.37 1.77 10.33
CA ARG A 63 -11.32 2.47 11.06
C ARG A 63 -10.00 2.52 10.29
N ASN A 64 -9.61 1.41 9.66
CA ASN A 64 -8.37 1.31 8.87
C ASN A 64 -8.41 2.21 7.63
N GLY A 65 -9.62 2.50 7.12
CA GLY A 65 -9.87 3.37 5.97
C GLY A 65 -9.71 2.68 4.61
N PHE A 66 -9.49 1.36 4.59
CA PHE A 66 -9.49 0.54 3.38
C PHE A 66 -9.82 -0.92 3.73
N ASP A 67 -10.25 -1.65 2.70
CA ASP A 67 -10.77 -3.01 2.78
C ASP A 67 -10.09 -3.87 1.70
N PRO A 68 -9.33 -4.92 2.07
CA PRO A 68 -8.63 -5.77 1.11
C PRO A 68 -9.56 -6.44 0.08
N THR A 69 -10.80 -6.76 0.44
CA THR A 69 -11.78 -7.34 -0.50
C THR A 69 -12.16 -6.34 -1.58
N LYS A 70 -12.32 -5.06 -1.21
CA LYS A 70 -12.59 -4.01 -2.20
C LYS A 70 -11.38 -3.74 -3.09
N ILE A 71 -10.18 -3.76 -2.50
CA ILE A 71 -8.93 -3.55 -3.24
C ILE A 71 -8.76 -4.60 -4.35
N LEU A 72 -9.20 -5.85 -4.15
CA LEU A 72 -9.07 -6.91 -5.16
C LEU A 72 -9.60 -6.49 -6.53
N THR A 73 -10.69 -5.72 -6.61
CA THR A 73 -11.34 -5.37 -7.88
C THR A 73 -11.40 -3.86 -8.11
N ASP A 74 -10.70 -3.07 -7.30
CA ASP A 74 -10.67 -1.61 -7.42
C ASP A 74 -9.56 -1.18 -8.38
N PHE A 75 -9.91 -1.12 -9.66
CA PHE A 75 -9.07 -0.62 -10.75
C PHE A 75 -9.45 0.84 -11.03
N ASP A 76 -8.53 1.76 -10.75
CA ASP A 76 -8.72 3.20 -10.86
C ASP A 76 -8.35 3.70 -12.27
N PRO A 77 -9.34 4.12 -13.09
CA PRO A 77 -9.07 4.70 -14.40
C PRO A 77 -8.63 6.17 -14.32
N GLY A 78 -8.66 6.80 -13.15
CA GLY A 78 -8.41 8.23 -12.99
C GLY A 78 -9.48 9.10 -13.66
N GLU A 79 -9.22 10.41 -13.71
CA GLU A 79 -10.02 11.33 -14.49
C GLU A 79 -9.63 11.25 -15.96
N ILE A 80 -10.59 10.85 -16.81
CA ILE A 80 -10.35 10.64 -18.24
C ILE A 80 -10.65 11.91 -19.04
N SER A 81 -9.70 12.32 -19.86
CA SER A 81 -9.86 13.37 -20.86
C SER A 81 -9.16 12.99 -22.17
N SER A 82 -9.02 13.95 -23.10
CA SER A 82 -8.27 13.75 -24.34
C SER A 82 -7.35 14.94 -24.61
N ASP A 83 -6.13 14.66 -25.05
CA ASP A 83 -5.19 15.71 -25.46
C ASP A 83 -5.53 16.25 -26.86
N ARG A 84 -4.78 17.27 -27.31
CA ARG A 84 -4.99 17.91 -28.63
C ARG A 84 -4.80 16.96 -29.82
N SER A 85 -4.11 15.83 -29.62
CA SER A 85 -3.93 14.80 -30.64
C SER A 85 -5.03 13.73 -30.63
N GLY A 86 -5.98 13.83 -29.70
CA GLY A 86 -7.05 12.86 -29.51
C GLY A 86 -6.63 11.62 -28.70
N ARG A 87 -5.45 11.65 -28.06
CA ARG A 87 -5.02 10.56 -27.16
C ARG A 87 -5.76 10.67 -25.83
N THR A 88 -6.23 9.55 -25.29
CA THR A 88 -6.78 9.47 -23.94
C THR A 88 -5.74 9.90 -22.90
N VAL A 89 -6.15 10.74 -21.96
CA VAL A 89 -5.33 11.17 -20.82
C VAL A 89 -6.02 10.72 -19.55
N HIS A 90 -5.27 10.06 -18.67
CA HIS A 90 -5.70 9.67 -17.33
C HIS A 90 -4.97 10.54 -16.31
N GLU A 91 -5.73 11.31 -15.55
CA GLU A 91 -5.18 12.19 -14.52
C GLU A 91 -5.49 11.65 -13.12
N TYR A 92 -4.49 11.69 -12.24
CA TYR A 92 -4.58 11.19 -10.86
C TYR A 92 -4.04 12.24 -9.89
N ASP A 93 -4.73 12.43 -8.78
CA ASP A 93 -4.25 13.19 -7.63
C ASP A 93 -3.83 12.23 -6.51
N PHE A 94 -2.54 12.26 -6.19
CA PHE A 94 -1.91 11.44 -5.16
C PHE A 94 -1.46 12.34 -4.01
N LEU A 95 -1.83 11.96 -2.80
CA LEU A 95 -1.39 12.62 -1.57
C LEU A 95 -0.55 11.64 -0.76
N ALA A 96 0.74 11.93 -0.60
CA ALA A 96 1.58 11.18 0.33
C ALA A 96 1.30 11.67 1.76
N VAL A 97 0.90 10.75 2.65
CA VAL A 97 0.61 11.03 4.06
C VAL A 97 1.11 9.93 4.98
N ASP A 98 1.55 10.34 6.17
CA ASP A 98 1.85 9.44 7.28
C ASP A 98 0.52 8.99 7.93
N LYS A 99 0.33 7.68 8.08
CA LYS A 99 -0.90 7.10 8.62
C LYS A 99 -0.61 5.83 9.40
N GLU A 100 -1.15 5.73 10.61
CA GLU A 100 -1.19 4.45 11.32
C GLU A 100 -2.26 3.55 10.69
N ILE A 101 -1.86 2.34 10.28
CA ILE A 101 -2.74 1.33 9.71
C ILE A 101 -2.72 0.07 10.57
N GLU A 102 -3.79 -0.70 10.57
CA GLU A 102 -3.86 -2.00 11.25
C GLU A 102 -3.61 -3.11 10.23
N VAL A 103 -2.51 -3.84 10.38
CA VAL A 103 -2.03 -4.87 9.42
C VAL A 103 -2.40 -6.30 9.85
N ALA A 104 -2.70 -6.49 11.13
CA ALA A 104 -3.31 -7.68 11.70
C ALA A 104 -4.14 -7.24 12.93
N PRO A 105 -5.10 -8.05 13.43
CA PRO A 105 -5.91 -7.69 14.59
C PRO A 105 -5.06 -7.23 15.79
N GLY A 106 -5.18 -5.94 16.16
CA GLY A 106 -4.43 -5.32 17.25
C GLY A 106 -2.96 -4.96 16.94
N VAL A 107 -2.49 -5.20 15.71
CA VAL A 107 -1.12 -4.86 15.27
C VAL A 107 -1.18 -3.63 14.37
N PHE A 108 -0.72 -2.51 14.91
CA PHE A 108 -0.68 -1.23 14.21
C PHE A 108 0.71 -0.98 13.63
N PHE A 109 0.74 -0.41 12.43
CA PHE A 109 1.94 -0.12 11.68
C PHE A 109 1.95 1.34 11.22
N PRO A 110 3.02 2.11 11.52
CA PRO A 110 3.15 3.52 11.12
C PRO A 110 3.55 3.62 9.64
N ALA A 111 2.56 3.56 8.75
CA ALA A 111 2.74 3.57 7.31
C ALA A 111 2.97 4.97 6.73
N TRP A 112 3.61 4.99 5.57
CA TRP A 112 3.59 6.09 4.61
C TRP A 112 2.76 5.64 3.42
N THR A 113 1.75 6.44 3.06
CA THR A 113 0.71 5.99 2.13
C THR A 113 0.51 7.00 1.01
N TYR A 114 0.15 6.53 -0.17
CA TYR A 114 -0.53 7.37 -1.15
C TYR A 114 -2.04 7.23 -0.95
N ASN A 115 -2.73 8.36 -0.81
CA ASN A 115 -4.19 8.43 -0.63
C ASN A 115 -4.71 7.65 0.59
N GLY A 116 -3.91 7.54 1.65
CA GLY A 116 -4.36 7.00 2.93
C GLY A 116 -4.58 5.49 2.96
N ARG A 117 -4.10 4.73 1.96
CA ARG A 117 -4.26 3.27 1.89
C ARG A 117 -2.98 2.56 1.45
N VAL A 118 -2.86 1.28 1.81
CA VAL A 118 -1.79 0.38 1.37
C VAL A 118 -2.43 -0.94 0.92
N PRO A 119 -2.14 -1.46 -0.29
CA PRO A 119 -1.46 -0.76 -1.38
C PRO A 119 -2.26 0.47 -1.84
N ALA A 120 -1.55 1.40 -2.48
CA ALA A 120 -2.11 2.59 -3.10
C ALA A 120 -3.09 2.28 -4.27
N PRO A 121 -3.80 3.26 -4.85
CA PRO A 121 -4.68 3.08 -6.01
C PRO A 121 -4.10 2.20 -7.11
N THR A 122 -4.83 1.18 -7.57
CA THR A 122 -4.41 0.36 -8.71
C THR A 122 -4.72 1.14 -9.98
N ILE A 123 -3.70 1.74 -10.58
CA ILE A 123 -3.85 2.50 -11.83
C ILE A 123 -4.14 1.51 -12.95
N ARG A 124 -5.21 1.75 -13.73
CA ARG A 124 -5.54 0.93 -14.90
C ARG A 124 -5.81 1.80 -16.12
N VAL A 125 -5.01 1.60 -17.17
CA VAL A 125 -5.09 2.34 -18.44
C VAL A 125 -4.88 1.42 -19.62
N THR A 126 -5.06 1.92 -20.85
CA THR A 126 -4.71 1.18 -22.07
C THR A 126 -3.34 1.62 -22.60
N GLU A 127 -2.60 0.69 -23.19
CA GLU A 127 -1.32 0.96 -23.83
C GLU A 127 -1.43 2.11 -24.84
N GLY A 128 -0.51 3.07 -24.75
CA GLY A 128 -0.46 4.28 -25.57
C GLY A 128 -1.30 5.45 -25.05
N ASP A 129 -2.09 5.26 -23.99
CA ASP A 129 -2.71 6.36 -23.26
C ASP A 129 -1.65 7.18 -22.53
N ARG A 130 -1.99 8.42 -22.16
CA ARG A 130 -1.11 9.30 -21.40
C ARG A 130 -1.51 9.27 -19.92
N ILE A 131 -0.55 9.01 -19.04
CA ILE A 131 -0.74 9.09 -17.60
C ILE A 131 -0.18 10.43 -17.09
N ARG A 132 -0.95 11.12 -16.25
CA ARG A 132 -0.49 12.26 -15.46
C ARG A 132 -0.81 12.04 -13.99
N ILE A 133 0.21 11.95 -13.15
CA ILE A 133 0.04 11.77 -11.70
C ILE A 133 0.57 13.00 -11.00
N LYS A 134 -0.32 13.77 -10.36
CA LYS A 134 0.06 14.85 -9.46
C LYS A 134 0.28 14.28 -8.07
N LEU A 135 1.53 14.23 -7.63
CA LEU A 135 1.89 13.92 -6.25
C LEU A 135 2.00 15.20 -5.44
N VAL A 136 1.20 15.31 -4.38
CA VAL A 136 1.34 16.31 -3.31
C VAL A 136 1.90 15.60 -2.08
N ASN A 137 2.95 16.14 -1.48
CA ASN A 137 3.56 15.53 -0.31
C ASN A 137 3.14 16.25 0.98
N ALA A 138 2.33 15.58 1.79
CA ALA A 138 1.90 16.04 3.11
C ALA A 138 2.49 15.20 4.26
N SER A 139 3.48 14.35 3.97
CA SER A 139 4.29 13.60 4.93
C SER A 139 5.45 14.46 5.45
N ALA A 140 6.11 13.99 6.52
CA ALA A 140 7.33 14.59 7.05
C ALA A 140 8.61 14.29 6.23
N HIS A 141 8.56 13.37 5.26
CA HIS A 141 9.72 12.88 4.51
C HIS A 141 9.62 13.20 3.01
N ASN A 142 10.75 13.28 2.32
CA ASN A 142 10.75 13.36 0.85
C ASN A 142 10.16 12.08 0.25
N HIS A 143 9.33 12.23 -0.78
CA HIS A 143 8.74 11.10 -1.49
C HIS A 143 8.81 11.30 -3.00
N THR A 144 8.69 10.20 -3.73
CA THR A 144 8.63 10.15 -5.20
C THR A 144 7.58 9.11 -5.60
N ILE A 145 7.24 9.00 -6.88
CA ILE A 145 6.59 7.84 -7.49
C ILE A 145 7.49 7.39 -8.64
N HIS A 146 8.14 6.25 -8.47
CA HIS A 146 8.85 5.53 -9.51
C HIS A 146 7.92 4.47 -10.09
N THR A 147 7.62 4.58 -11.38
CA THR A 147 6.77 3.61 -12.10
C THR A 147 7.65 2.60 -12.80
N HIS A 148 7.28 1.32 -12.76
CA HIS A 148 7.90 0.31 -13.60
C HIS A 148 7.24 0.38 -14.99
N GLY A 149 8.04 0.59 -16.03
CA GLY A 149 7.56 0.88 -17.38
C GLY A 149 8.54 1.74 -18.15
N ILE A 150 8.12 2.30 -19.28
CA ILE A 150 8.92 3.21 -20.08
C ILE A 150 8.46 4.64 -19.86
N HIS A 151 9.39 5.50 -19.43
CA HIS A 151 9.13 6.92 -19.22
C HIS A 151 10.42 7.73 -19.41
N PRO A 152 10.32 9.04 -19.67
CA PRO A 152 11.49 9.92 -19.73
C PRO A 152 12.21 9.97 -18.37
N ALA A 153 13.54 10.10 -18.37
CA ALA A 153 14.35 10.15 -17.13
C ALA A 153 13.89 11.22 -16.10
N ARG A 154 13.36 12.37 -16.56
CA ARG A 154 12.83 13.41 -15.66
C ARG A 154 11.54 13.01 -14.93
N MET A 155 10.88 11.94 -15.37
CA MET A 155 9.63 11.39 -14.84
C MET A 155 9.87 10.05 -14.13
N ASP A 156 11.13 9.68 -13.90
CA ASP A 156 11.50 8.37 -13.36
C ASP A 156 11.23 8.23 -11.86
N GLY A 157 11.14 9.33 -11.12
CA GLY A 157 10.86 9.27 -9.68
C GLY A 157 12.02 8.75 -8.85
N VAL A 158 13.25 8.76 -9.37
CA VAL A 158 14.48 8.49 -8.63
C VAL A 158 14.99 9.78 -7.95
N PRO A 159 15.84 9.70 -6.91
CA PRO A 159 16.40 10.88 -6.26
C PRO A 159 17.05 11.84 -7.29
N GLY A 160 16.63 13.11 -7.26
CA GLY A 160 17.03 14.13 -8.24
C GLY A 160 16.14 14.26 -9.49
N ALA A 161 15.17 13.35 -9.70
CA ALA A 161 14.22 13.41 -10.82
C ALA A 161 12.80 13.07 -10.33
N GLY A 162 12.00 14.12 -10.05
CA GLY A 162 10.65 13.95 -9.53
C GLY A 162 10.61 13.64 -8.03
N GLU A 163 11.61 14.08 -7.25
CA GLU A 163 11.53 14.05 -5.80
C GLU A 163 10.69 15.22 -5.29
N VAL A 164 9.81 14.94 -4.32
CA VAL A 164 8.83 15.87 -3.77
C VAL A 164 9.11 16.05 -2.28
N PRO A 165 9.69 17.20 -1.88
CA PRO A 165 9.86 17.53 -0.46
C PRO A 165 8.53 17.73 0.27
N PRO A 166 8.51 17.69 1.62
CA PRO A 166 7.32 18.02 2.41
C PRO A 166 6.71 19.38 2.03
N GLY A 167 5.40 19.39 1.77
CA GLY A 167 4.63 20.58 1.39
C GLY A 167 4.68 20.95 -0.10
N GLU A 168 5.46 20.23 -0.90
CA GLU A 168 5.62 20.48 -2.33
C GLU A 168 4.76 19.52 -3.18
N GLU A 169 4.76 19.76 -4.49
CA GLU A 169 4.08 18.91 -5.47
C GLU A 169 4.91 18.70 -6.74
N PHE A 170 4.68 17.56 -7.41
CA PHE A 170 5.26 17.24 -8.71
C PHE A 170 4.25 16.50 -9.59
N VAL A 171 4.33 16.70 -10.90
CA VAL A 171 3.47 16.01 -11.88
C VAL A 171 4.30 15.07 -12.74
N TYR A 172 4.13 13.77 -12.54
CA TYR A 172 4.65 12.74 -13.44
C TYR A 172 3.79 12.70 -14.70
N ASP A 173 4.42 12.65 -15.87
CA ASP A 173 3.73 12.74 -17.15
C ASP A 173 4.44 11.90 -18.22
N PHE A 174 3.83 10.77 -18.58
CA PHE A 174 4.41 9.78 -19.48
C PHE A 174 3.33 9.01 -20.26
N ILE A 175 3.76 8.23 -21.25
CA ILE A 175 2.89 7.36 -22.04
C ILE A 175 2.91 5.96 -21.42
N ALA A 176 1.74 5.34 -21.30
CA ALA A 176 1.61 4.01 -20.74
C ALA A 176 2.09 2.95 -21.74
N GLU A 177 3.33 2.48 -21.58
CA GLU A 177 3.90 1.40 -22.38
C GLU A 177 5.07 0.70 -21.65
N PRO A 178 5.34 -0.59 -21.94
CA PRO A 178 4.52 -1.51 -22.73
C PRO A 178 3.25 -1.95 -21.98
N PHE A 179 2.29 -2.59 -22.66
CA PHE A 179 1.19 -3.26 -21.96
C PHE A 179 1.74 -4.31 -20.97
N GLY A 180 1.09 -4.46 -19.82
CA GLY A 180 1.54 -5.41 -18.82
C GLY A 180 0.92 -5.25 -17.43
N THR A 181 1.45 -6.04 -16.49
CA THR A 181 1.21 -5.89 -15.06
C THR A 181 2.48 -5.34 -14.45
N HIS A 182 2.45 -4.05 -14.13
CA HIS A 182 3.55 -3.30 -13.56
C HIS A 182 3.19 -2.85 -12.15
N LEU A 183 4.10 -2.10 -11.53
CA LEU A 183 3.90 -1.49 -10.23
C LEU A 183 4.51 -0.09 -10.21
N TYR A 184 4.22 0.64 -9.15
CA TYR A 184 4.92 1.86 -8.82
C TYR A 184 5.21 1.89 -7.33
N HIS A 185 6.28 2.58 -6.93
CA HIS A 185 6.64 2.75 -5.54
C HIS A 185 7.50 3.99 -5.30
N CYS A 186 7.69 4.37 -4.05
CA CYS A 186 8.64 5.43 -3.71
C CYS A 186 10.09 4.96 -3.92
N HIS A 187 10.95 5.87 -4.36
CA HIS A 187 12.37 5.65 -4.59
C HIS A 187 13.29 6.62 -3.81
N SER A 188 12.72 7.40 -2.89
CA SER A 188 13.49 8.21 -1.95
C SER A 188 14.35 7.33 -1.04
N LEU A 189 15.41 7.92 -0.48
CA LEU A 189 16.37 7.20 0.37
C LEU A 189 16.03 7.37 1.86
N PRO A 190 16.14 6.30 2.68
CA PRO A 190 16.62 4.96 2.34
C PRO A 190 15.54 4.07 1.68
N LEU A 191 15.87 3.51 0.50
CA LEU A 191 14.90 2.87 -0.39
C LEU A 191 14.01 1.82 0.27
N ALA A 192 14.62 0.83 0.96
CA ALA A 192 13.89 -0.26 1.59
C ALA A 192 12.85 0.25 2.59
N GLN A 193 13.18 1.28 3.36
CA GLN A 193 12.24 1.86 4.32
C GLN A 193 11.05 2.54 3.63
N HIS A 194 11.29 3.28 2.55
CA HIS A 194 10.23 3.95 1.80
C HIS A 194 9.24 2.95 1.18
N ILE A 195 9.75 1.84 0.64
CA ILE A 195 8.92 0.76 0.10
C ILE A 195 8.20 0.05 1.26
N HIS A 196 8.92 -0.48 2.24
CA HIS A 196 8.38 -1.21 3.40
C HIS A 196 7.27 -0.44 4.14
N ARG A 197 7.39 0.89 4.25
CA ARG A 197 6.40 1.75 4.90
C ARG A 197 5.05 1.82 4.18
N GLY A 198 4.92 1.32 2.94
CA GLY A 198 3.63 1.20 2.25
C GLY A 198 3.46 2.08 1.01
N LEU A 199 4.50 2.79 0.56
CA LEU A 199 4.44 3.66 -0.62
C LEU A 199 4.61 2.84 -1.92
N TYR A 200 3.62 2.02 -2.23
CA TYR A 200 3.56 1.20 -3.44
C TYR A 200 2.13 0.93 -3.90
N GLY A 201 1.97 0.66 -5.19
CA GLY A 201 0.71 0.27 -5.80
C GLY A 201 0.90 -0.40 -7.15
N ALA A 202 -0.21 -0.85 -7.73
CA ALA A 202 -0.22 -1.57 -8.99
C ALA A 202 -0.43 -0.62 -10.19
N LEU A 203 0.24 -0.91 -11.31
CA LEU A 203 0.05 -0.24 -12.59
C LEU A 203 -0.29 -1.28 -13.66
N ILE A 204 -1.56 -1.34 -14.03
CA ILE A 204 -2.06 -2.26 -15.05
C ILE A 204 -2.22 -1.51 -16.36
N ILE A 205 -1.49 -1.95 -17.38
CA ILE A 205 -1.58 -1.40 -18.74
C ILE A 205 -2.18 -2.48 -19.63
N ASP A 206 -3.41 -2.27 -20.07
CA ASP A 206 -4.11 -3.19 -20.96
C ASP A 206 -3.60 -3.10 -22.40
N PRO A 207 -3.51 -4.22 -23.13
CA PRO A 207 -3.11 -4.18 -24.54
C PRO A 207 -4.19 -3.51 -25.38
N LYS A 208 -3.81 -2.76 -26.42
CA LYS A 208 -4.76 -2.09 -27.33
C LYS A 208 -5.79 -3.02 -27.96
N LYS A 209 -5.43 -4.29 -28.17
CA LYS A 209 -6.32 -5.31 -28.75
C LYS A 209 -7.29 -5.93 -27.75
N GLY A 210 -7.21 -5.55 -26.48
CA GLY A 210 -7.95 -6.16 -25.39
C GLY A 210 -7.43 -7.55 -25.00
N ARG A 211 -8.09 -8.14 -24.01
CA ARG A 211 -7.91 -9.52 -23.55
C ARG A 211 -9.29 -10.18 -23.51
N PRO A 212 -9.38 -11.52 -23.47
CA PRO A 212 -10.64 -12.18 -23.15
C PRO A 212 -11.21 -11.66 -21.83
N ASP A 213 -12.52 -11.48 -21.78
CA ASP A 213 -13.23 -11.09 -20.56
C ASP A 213 -12.95 -12.10 -19.45
N ALA A 214 -12.65 -11.57 -18.26
CA ALA A 214 -12.34 -12.34 -17.07
C ALA A 214 -12.84 -11.59 -15.84
N HIS A 215 -13.11 -12.32 -14.77
CA HIS A 215 -13.18 -11.72 -13.44
C HIS A 215 -11.74 -11.39 -13.02
N GLU A 216 -11.41 -10.10 -13.03
CA GLU A 216 -10.07 -9.60 -12.80
C GLU A 216 -9.88 -9.17 -11.35
N MET A 217 -8.73 -9.56 -10.78
CA MET A 217 -8.33 -9.27 -9.42
C MET A 217 -6.90 -8.72 -9.38
N VAL A 218 -6.58 -7.88 -8.41
CA VAL A 218 -5.21 -7.43 -8.10
C VAL A 218 -4.80 -7.88 -6.70
N MET A 219 -3.65 -8.57 -6.64
CA MET A 219 -3.09 -9.15 -5.44
C MET A 219 -1.67 -8.60 -5.24
N VAL A 220 -1.52 -7.66 -4.32
CA VAL A 220 -0.21 -7.12 -3.94
C VAL A 220 0.27 -7.87 -2.70
N MET A 221 1.30 -8.70 -2.87
CA MET A 221 1.95 -9.44 -1.78
C MET A 221 2.93 -8.50 -1.09
N ASN A 222 2.70 -8.25 0.20
CA ASN A 222 3.52 -7.38 1.03
C ASN A 222 3.79 -7.99 2.40
N ALA A 223 4.75 -7.39 3.10
CA ALA A 223 5.10 -7.78 4.45
C ALA A 223 5.50 -6.57 5.29
N PHE A 224 5.42 -6.74 6.60
CA PHE A 224 5.66 -5.69 7.59
C PHE A 224 6.56 -6.24 8.70
N ASP A 225 7.80 -5.73 8.73
CA ASP A 225 8.64 -5.61 9.92
C ASP A 225 8.01 -4.62 10.91
N THR A 226 7.48 -5.14 12.02
CA THR A 226 6.73 -4.39 13.03
C THR A 226 7.58 -3.92 14.19
N ASN A 227 8.77 -4.50 14.36
CA ASN A 227 9.71 -4.17 15.44
C ASN A 227 10.92 -3.35 14.93
N PHE A 228 11.04 -3.17 13.61
CA PHE A 228 12.05 -2.42 12.88
C PHE A 228 13.47 -2.99 12.98
N ASP A 229 13.62 -4.32 13.04
CA ASP A 229 14.91 -5.03 13.10
C ASP A 229 15.42 -5.52 11.73
N GLY A 230 14.67 -5.29 10.65
CA GLY A 230 14.98 -5.71 9.29
C GLY A 230 14.46 -7.10 8.91
N ALA A 231 13.57 -7.70 9.71
CA ALA A 231 12.86 -8.93 9.41
C ALA A 231 11.33 -8.73 9.48
N ASN A 232 10.57 -9.41 8.63
CA ASN A 232 9.11 -9.25 8.61
C ASN A 232 8.41 -10.18 9.62
N GLU A 233 7.46 -9.64 10.39
CA GLU A 233 6.57 -10.45 11.25
C GLU A 233 5.22 -10.75 10.61
N VAL A 234 4.73 -9.84 9.76
CA VAL A 234 3.38 -9.91 9.20
C VAL A 234 3.47 -9.98 7.69
N TYR A 235 2.82 -10.96 7.08
CA TYR A 235 2.72 -11.12 5.63
C TYR A 235 1.25 -11.06 5.22
N ALA A 236 0.98 -10.41 4.09
CA ALA A 236 -0.38 -10.25 3.59
C ALA A 236 -0.45 -10.20 2.07
N ILE A 237 -1.65 -10.43 1.56
CA ILE A 237 -2.08 -9.95 0.24
C ILE A 237 -3.01 -8.78 0.50
N ASN A 238 -2.72 -7.63 -0.09
CA ASN A 238 -3.46 -6.39 0.12
C ASN A 238 -3.48 -5.99 1.63
N THR A 239 -2.34 -6.12 2.30
CA THR A 239 -1.98 -5.50 3.60
C THR A 239 -2.52 -6.13 4.89
N VAL A 240 -3.75 -6.64 4.91
CA VAL A 240 -4.29 -7.23 6.15
C VAL A 240 -4.04 -8.73 6.19
N ALA A 241 -3.22 -9.17 7.14
CA ALA A 241 -2.90 -10.58 7.32
C ALA A 241 -4.16 -11.40 7.58
N PHE A 242 -4.25 -12.55 6.92
CA PHE A 242 -5.34 -13.51 7.07
C PHE A 242 -6.74 -13.00 6.70
N HIS A 243 -6.86 -11.82 6.08
CA HIS A 243 -8.13 -11.26 5.64
C HIS A 243 -8.94 -12.26 4.82
N PHE A 244 -8.35 -12.83 3.76
CA PHE A 244 -9.03 -13.78 2.87
C PHE A 244 -9.26 -15.18 3.47
N MET A 245 -8.85 -15.44 4.71
CA MET A 245 -9.33 -16.63 5.44
C MET A 245 -10.64 -16.34 6.17
N ASN A 246 -10.85 -15.10 6.61
CA ASN A 246 -12.08 -14.65 7.27
C ASN A 246 -13.15 -14.20 6.27
N ASP A 247 -12.73 -13.59 5.15
CA ASP A 247 -13.56 -13.14 4.04
C ASP A 247 -13.04 -13.75 2.73
N PRO A 248 -13.39 -15.01 2.43
CA PRO A 248 -12.86 -15.72 1.27
C PRO A 248 -13.19 -15.04 -0.06
N ILE A 249 -12.24 -15.10 -1.00
CA ILE A 249 -12.45 -14.60 -2.36
C ILE A 249 -13.52 -15.45 -3.06
N GLU A 250 -14.68 -14.85 -3.30
CA GLU A 250 -15.77 -15.50 -4.02
C GLU A 250 -15.47 -15.49 -5.54
N ILE A 251 -15.51 -16.67 -6.15
CA ILE A 251 -15.34 -16.86 -7.60
C ILE A 251 -16.47 -17.74 -8.15
N LYS A 252 -16.80 -17.59 -9.44
CA LYS A 252 -17.83 -18.41 -10.09
C LYS A 252 -17.21 -19.56 -10.87
N ALA A 253 -17.79 -20.74 -10.72
CA ALA A 253 -17.38 -21.92 -11.48
C ALA A 253 -17.61 -21.70 -12.99
N GLY A 254 -16.59 -22.03 -13.80
CA GLY A 254 -16.63 -21.89 -15.26
C GLY A 254 -16.33 -20.47 -15.77
N GLU A 255 -16.19 -19.47 -14.90
CA GLU A 255 -15.78 -18.13 -15.26
C GLU A 255 -14.24 -18.02 -15.29
N LEU A 256 -13.70 -17.36 -16.32
CA LEU A 256 -12.26 -17.11 -16.40
C LEU A 256 -11.85 -16.14 -15.29
N GLN A 257 -10.97 -16.59 -14.40
CA GLN A 257 -10.38 -15.77 -13.34
C GLN A 257 -9.00 -15.27 -13.78
N ARG A 258 -8.70 -13.99 -13.59
CA ARG A 258 -7.38 -13.40 -13.88
C ARG A 258 -6.90 -12.60 -12.68
N ALA A 259 -5.76 -12.98 -12.13
CA ALA A 259 -5.12 -12.26 -11.03
C ALA A 259 -3.85 -11.55 -11.51
N HIS A 260 -3.77 -10.24 -11.26
CA HIS A 260 -2.56 -9.43 -11.36
C HIS A 260 -1.80 -9.56 -10.03
N VAL A 261 -0.76 -10.40 -10.00
CA VAL A 261 0.01 -10.68 -8.79
C VAL A 261 1.29 -9.87 -8.80
N ILE A 262 1.48 -9.02 -7.79
CA ILE A 262 2.65 -8.15 -7.63
C ILE A 262 3.34 -8.52 -6.33
N ASN A 263 4.66 -8.70 -6.35
CA ASN A 263 5.46 -8.86 -5.15
C ASN A 263 6.14 -7.53 -4.80
N ILE A 264 5.88 -7.02 -3.61
CA ILE A 264 6.56 -5.84 -3.05
C ILE A 264 7.07 -6.11 -1.62
N THR A 265 7.30 -7.39 -1.32
CA THR A 265 7.89 -7.86 -0.06
C THR A 265 9.32 -7.37 0.00
N GLU A 266 9.63 -6.53 0.99
CA GLU A 266 10.99 -6.07 1.26
C GLU A 266 11.67 -7.00 2.29
N PHE A 267 13.00 -6.94 2.40
CA PHE A 267 13.86 -7.74 3.29
C PHE A 267 13.98 -9.22 2.92
N ASP A 268 12.87 -9.89 2.62
CA ASP A 268 12.86 -11.27 2.15
C ASP A 268 13.17 -11.35 0.65
N PRO A 269 14.13 -12.18 0.20
CA PRO A 269 14.58 -12.18 -1.19
C PRO A 269 13.56 -12.76 -2.18
N LEU A 270 12.55 -13.47 -1.69
CA LEU A 270 11.57 -14.17 -2.53
C LEU A 270 10.23 -14.30 -1.80
N ASN A 271 9.15 -14.18 -2.56
CA ASN A 271 7.81 -14.59 -2.15
C ASN A 271 7.23 -15.55 -3.20
N SER A 272 6.21 -16.33 -2.84
CA SER A 272 5.61 -17.35 -3.71
C SER A 272 4.10 -17.43 -3.53
N ILE A 273 3.40 -17.89 -4.56
CA ILE A 273 1.95 -18.10 -4.52
C ILE A 273 1.61 -19.54 -4.93
N HIS A 274 0.68 -20.14 -4.20
CA HIS A 274 0.14 -21.46 -4.48
C HIS A 274 -1.38 -21.44 -4.31
N ILE A 275 -2.10 -22.13 -5.19
CA ILE A 275 -3.56 -22.25 -5.14
C ILE A 275 -3.89 -23.75 -5.03
N HIS A 276 -4.59 -24.13 -3.96
CA HIS A 276 -4.93 -25.53 -3.71
C HIS A 276 -5.86 -26.07 -4.80
N ALA A 277 -5.59 -27.31 -5.24
CA ALA A 277 -6.39 -28.07 -6.21
C ALA A 277 -6.62 -27.40 -7.57
N ASN A 278 -5.86 -26.36 -7.92
CA ASN A 278 -5.97 -25.64 -9.18
C ASN A 278 -4.60 -25.51 -9.86
N PHE A 279 -4.64 -25.34 -11.18
CA PHE A 279 -3.50 -24.92 -11.99
C PHE A 279 -3.82 -23.57 -12.61
N PHE A 280 -2.79 -22.79 -12.93
CA PHE A 280 -2.94 -21.50 -13.60
C PHE A 280 -1.93 -21.36 -14.72
N HIS A 281 -2.33 -20.62 -15.76
CA HIS A 281 -1.40 -20.17 -16.79
C HIS A 281 -0.70 -18.90 -16.29
N LEU A 282 0.63 -18.92 -16.28
CA LEU A 282 1.43 -17.73 -16.01
C LEU A 282 1.65 -16.96 -17.32
N TYR A 283 1.08 -15.76 -17.39
CA TYR A 283 1.34 -14.82 -18.48
C TYR A 283 2.42 -13.85 -18.04
N ARG A 284 3.60 -13.96 -18.66
CA ARG A 284 4.68 -12.98 -18.49
C ARG A 284 4.43 -11.84 -19.47
N THR A 285 4.45 -10.62 -18.97
CA THR A 285 4.28 -9.39 -19.75
C THR A 285 5.64 -8.87 -20.18
#